data_AF-A0A938IXG1-F1
#
_entry.id   AF-A0A938IXG1-F1
#
_cell.length_a   1.000
_cell.length_b   1.000
_cell.length_c   1.000
_cell.angle_alpha   90.00
_cell.angle_beta   90.00
_cell.angle_gamma   90.00
#
_symmetry.space_group_name_H-M   'P 1'
#
loop_
_entity.id
_entity.type
_entity.pdbx_description
1 polymer ?
#
loop_
_entity_poly.entity_id
_entity_poly.type
_entity_poly.pdbx_seq_one_letter_code
_entity_poly.pdbx_strand_id
1 'polypeptide(L)'
;MLKAVLPELGLPFRCTHDLRELMDLLSDAGHRLPRTLAGLDRLTPYATLFRYEGLPVKASLDRRKARGNVCRLRRWAEGKTGPA
;
A
#
# COMPACT_ATOMS: atom_id res chain seq x y z
N MET A 1 -1.28 1.34 -6.93
CA MET A 1 -1.52 -0.12 -6.86
C MET A 1 -2.75 -0.42 -6.03
N LEU A 2 -2.74 -0.27 -4.69
CA LEU A 2 -3.95 -0.50 -3.89
C LEU A 2 -5.15 0.36 -4.35
N LYS A 3 -4.91 1.67 -4.54
CA LYS A 3 -5.89 2.60 -5.13
C LYS A 3 -6.34 2.25 -6.56
N ALA A 4 -5.61 1.41 -7.27
CA ALA A 4 -6.02 0.93 -8.60
C ALA A 4 -6.84 -0.36 -8.50
N VAL A 5 -6.54 -1.22 -7.52
CA VAL A 5 -7.31 -2.45 -7.25
C VAL A 5 -8.70 -2.13 -6.69
N LEU A 6 -8.81 -1.12 -5.82
CA LEU A 6 -10.08 -0.71 -5.21
C LEU A 6 -11.19 -0.39 -6.24
N PRO A 7 -10.99 0.50 -7.22
CA PRO A 7 -12.01 0.78 -8.23
C PRO A 7 -12.28 -0.42 -9.15
N GLU A 8 -11.27 -1.24 -9.44
CA GLU A 8 -11.46 -2.47 -10.24
C GLU A 8 -12.38 -3.48 -9.55
N LEU A 9 -12.39 -3.48 -8.21
CA LEU A 9 -13.29 -4.27 -7.38
C LEU A 9 -14.61 -3.55 -7.06
N GLY A 10 -14.85 -2.36 -7.63
CA GLY A 10 -16.03 -1.54 -7.34
C GLY A 10 -16.07 -0.96 -5.92
N LEU A 11 -14.93 -0.90 -5.22
CA LEU A 11 -14.86 -0.44 -3.83
C LEU A 11 -14.59 1.07 -3.78
N PRO A 12 -15.51 1.88 -3.23
CA PRO A 12 -15.25 3.29 -3.01
C PRO A 12 -14.16 3.46 -1.95
N PHE A 13 -13.30 4.45 -2.14
CA PHE A 13 -12.24 4.78 -1.19
C PHE A 13 -12.01 6.28 -1.13
N ARG A 14 -11.51 6.75 0.01
CA ARG A 14 -11.12 8.15 0.17
C ARG A 14 -9.75 8.40 -0.48
N CYS A 15 -9.51 9.60 -1.01
CA CYS A 15 -8.19 9.99 -1.53
C CYS A 15 -7.15 10.24 -0.42
N THR A 16 -6.90 9.24 0.44
CA THR A 16 -5.96 9.24 1.56
C THR A 16 -4.58 8.68 1.18
N HIS A 17 -3.54 9.03 1.92
CA HIS A 17 -2.22 8.35 1.86
C HIS A 17 -2.06 7.30 2.97
N ASP A 18 -3.11 7.07 3.75
CA ASP A 18 -3.15 6.02 4.77
C ASP A 18 -3.23 4.65 4.10
N LEU A 19 -2.13 3.90 4.16
CA LEU A 19 -2.05 2.57 3.59
C LEU A 19 -2.81 1.55 4.44
N ARG A 20 -2.95 1.77 5.75
CA ARG A 20 -3.73 0.89 6.63
C ARG A 20 -5.20 0.97 6.26
N GLU A 21 -5.75 2.17 6.11
CA GLU A 21 -7.14 2.37 5.68
C GLU A 21 -7.42 1.64 4.35
N LEU A 22 -6.53 1.78 3.36
CA LEU A 22 -6.68 1.09 2.07
C LEU A 22 -6.57 -0.43 2.18
N MET A 23 -5.72 -0.95 3.09
CA MET A 23 -5.57 -2.37 3.34
C MET A 23 -6.79 -2.96 4.07
N ASP A 24 -7.35 -2.21 5.02
CA ASP A 24 -8.54 -2.60 5.77
C ASP A 24 -9.76 -2.68 4.84
N LEU A 25 -9.97 -1.68 3.98
CA LEU A 25 -11.03 -1.70 2.95
C LEU A 25 -10.97 -2.95 2.06
N LEU A 26 -9.76 -3.35 1.64
CA LEU A 26 -9.57 -4.56 0.84
C LEU A 26 -9.80 -5.82 1.67
N SER A 27 -9.38 -5.84 2.93
CA SER A 27 -9.59 -6.97 3.83
C SER A 27 -11.08 -7.19 4.12
N ASP A 28 -11.83 -6.13 4.35
CA ASP A 28 -13.27 -6.16 4.61
C ASP A 28 -14.05 -6.66 3.39
N ALA A 29 -13.59 -6.34 2.19
CA ALA A 29 -14.11 -6.89 0.94
C ALA A 29 -13.66 -8.34 0.64
N GLY A 30 -12.88 -8.98 1.52
CA GLY A 30 -12.39 -10.34 1.34
C GLY A 30 -11.10 -10.46 0.51
N HIS A 31 -10.51 -9.35 0.08
CA HIS A 31 -9.28 -9.27 -0.72
C HIS A 31 -8.05 -9.02 0.16
N ARG A 32 -7.82 -9.88 1.16
CA ARG A 32 -6.67 -9.74 2.06
C ARG A 32 -5.34 -9.81 1.31
N LEU A 33 -4.43 -8.92 1.70
CA LEU A 33 -3.04 -8.97 1.24
C LEU A 33 -2.32 -10.19 1.84
N PRO A 34 -1.31 -10.75 1.14
CA PRO A 34 -0.41 -11.75 1.69
C PRO A 34 0.24 -11.30 3.01
N ARG A 35 0.44 -12.23 3.96
CA ARG A 35 1.07 -11.94 5.27
C ARG A 35 2.42 -11.23 5.17
N THR A 36 3.16 -11.47 4.09
CA THR A 36 4.44 -10.80 3.80
C THR A 36 4.32 -9.28 3.60
N LEU A 37 3.11 -8.76 3.39
CA LEU A 37 2.80 -7.35 3.15
C LEU A 37 2.07 -6.68 4.34
N ALA A 38 1.86 -7.40 5.46
CA ALA A 38 1.10 -6.89 6.61
C ALA A 38 1.70 -5.63 7.29
N GLY A 39 2.95 -5.27 7.01
CA GLY A 39 3.62 -4.08 7.55
C GLY A 39 3.83 -2.94 6.54
N LEU A 40 3.08 -2.92 5.44
CA LEU A 40 3.18 -1.86 4.42
C LEU A 40 2.75 -0.48 4.95
N ASP A 41 1.83 -0.44 5.90
CA ASP A 41 1.33 0.76 6.58
C ASP A 41 2.46 1.61 7.22
N ARG A 42 3.55 0.97 7.64
CA ARG A 42 4.77 1.66 8.12
C ARG A 42 5.40 2.59 7.09
N LEU A 43 5.02 2.48 5.82
CA LEU A 43 5.50 3.35 4.74
C LEU A 43 4.65 4.62 4.59
N THR A 44 3.47 4.73 5.21
CA THR A 44 2.62 5.93 5.15
C THR A 44 3.36 7.22 5.56
N PRO A 45 4.19 7.24 6.63
CA PRO A 45 5.00 8.41 6.97
C PRO A 45 5.89 8.94 5.84
N TYR A 46 6.35 8.06 4.93
CA TYR A 46 7.17 8.47 3.77
C TYR A 46 6.34 9.17 2.68
N ALA A 47 5.02 8.97 2.67
CA ALA A 47 4.12 9.67 1.75
C ALA A 47 3.62 11.01 2.31
N THR A 48 3.64 11.20 3.63
CA THR A 48 3.11 12.39 4.31
C THR A 48 4.19 13.11 5.12
N LEU A 49 4.47 12.63 6.33
CA LEU A 49 5.30 13.28 7.36
C LEU A 49 6.69 13.70 6.85
N PHE A 50 7.41 12.80 6.19
CA PHE A 50 8.77 13.09 5.71
C PHE A 50 8.82 13.97 4.46
N ARG A 51 7.69 14.12 3.74
CA ARG A 51 7.62 14.94 2.53
C ARG A 51 7.11 16.36 2.79
N TYR A 52 6.10 16.50 3.64
CA TYR A 52 5.39 17.76 3.81
C TYR A 52 5.67 18.46 5.14
N GLU A 53 5.96 17.70 6.21
CA GLU A 53 6.23 18.29 7.52
C GLU A 53 7.71 18.59 7.75
N GLY A 54 8.57 18.35 6.75
CA GLY A 54 10.01 18.63 6.83
C GLY A 54 10.73 17.84 7.92
N LEU A 55 10.09 16.81 8.48
CA LEU A 55 10.65 16.04 9.57
C LEU A 55 11.84 15.23 9.07
N PRO A 56 12.99 15.26 9.77
CA PRO A 56 14.14 14.44 9.39
C PRO A 56 13.73 12.97 9.46
N VAL A 57 14.10 12.21 8.42
CA VAL A 57 13.87 10.77 8.36
C VAL A 57 14.73 10.12 9.45
N LYS A 58 14.15 9.89 10.62
CA LYS A 58 14.85 9.27 11.76
C LYS A 58 15.09 7.76 11.57
N ALA A 59 14.37 7.11 10.66
CA ALA A 59 14.45 5.67 10.44
C ALA A 59 15.24 5.34 9.16
N SER A 60 16.27 4.50 9.29
CA SER A 60 16.94 3.87 8.14
C SER A 60 15.93 3.00 7.40
N LEU A 61 15.52 3.42 6.20
CA LEU A 61 14.65 2.63 5.34
C LEU A 61 15.50 1.55 4.66
N ASP A 62 15.22 0.28 4.95
CA ASP A 62 15.77 -0.82 4.16
C ASP A 62 15.15 -0.80 2.75
N ARG A 63 15.87 -0.17 1.81
CA ARG A 63 15.45 -0.03 0.42
C ARG A 63 15.29 -1.38 -0.29
N ARG A 64 16.10 -2.39 0.07
CA ARG A 64 15.99 -3.74 -0.54
C ARG A 64 14.69 -4.40 -0.12
N LYS A 65 14.39 -4.36 1.17
CA LYS A 65 13.12 -4.87 1.71
C LYS A 65 11.92 -4.12 1.15
N ALA A 66 11.98 -2.78 1.10
CA ALA A 66 10.92 -1.95 0.54
C ALA A 66 10.66 -2.28 -0.93
N ARG A 67 11.72 -2.38 -1.76
CA ARG A 67 11.60 -2.78 -3.16
C ARG A 67 10.99 -4.18 -3.30
N GLY A 68 11.41 -5.14 -2.48
CA GLY A 68 10.83 -6.48 -2.46
C GLY A 68 9.33 -6.47 -2.14
N ASN A 69 8.90 -5.61 -1.21
CA ASN A 69 7.48 -5.43 -0.90
C ASN A 69 6.71 -4.82 -2.08
N VAL A 70 7.26 -3.82 -2.77
CA VAL A 70 6.63 -3.21 -3.96
C VAL A 70 6.47 -4.23 -5.08
N CYS A 71 7.49 -5.05 -5.37
CA CYS A 71 7.40 -6.08 -6.40
C CYS A 71 6.33 -7.15 -6.07
N ARG A 72 6.22 -7.56 -4.80
CA ARG A 72 5.18 -8.49 -4.35
C ARG A 72 3.79 -7.87 -4.44
N LEU A 73 3.65 -6.62 -4.00
CA LEU A 73 2.39 -5.88 -4.07
C LEU A 73 1.93 -5.70 -5.51
N ARG A 74 2.86 -5.41 -6.43
CA ARG A 74 2.56 -5.33 -7.86
C ARG A 74 1.99 -6.65 -8.38
N ARG A 75 2.68 -7.76 -8.18
CA ARG A 75 2.22 -9.08 -8.64
C ARG A 75 0.86 -9.47 -8.06
N TRP A 76 0.61 -9.13 -6.79
CA TRP A 76 -0.68 -9.36 -6.17
C TRP A 76 -1.78 -8.50 -6.83
N ALA A 77 -1.50 -7.22 -7.10
CA ALA A 77 -2.44 -6.31 -7.75
C ALA A 77 -2.75 -6.74 -9.19
N GLU A 78 -1.73 -7.11 -9.96
CA GLU A 78 -1.84 -7.68 -11.33
C GLU A 78 -2.67 -8.99 -11.38
N GLY A 79 -2.85 -9.68 -10.26
CA GLY A 79 -3.76 -10.83 -10.18
C GLY A 79 -5.22 -10.46 -9.86
N LYS A 80 -5.49 -9.20 -9.53
CA LYS A 80 -6.83 -8.68 -9.17
C LYS A 80 -7.37 -7.73 -10.24
N THR A 81 -6.52 -6.91 -10.80
CA THR A 81 -6.76 -6.20 -12.06
C THR A 81 -6.32 -7.16 -13.16
N GLY A 82 -7.18 -7.55 -14.10
CA GLY A 82 -6.76 -8.37 -15.25
C GLY A 82 -5.56 -7.73 -15.99
N PRO A 83 -4.85 -8.46 -16.88
CA PRO A 83 -3.71 -7.87 -17.58
C PRO A 83 -4.17 -6.58 -18.27
N ALA A 84 -3.62 -5.45 -17.83
CA ALA A 84 -3.77 -4.16 -18.49
C ALA A 84 -3.14 -4.20 -19.89
#